data_AF-A0A948Z1N9-F1
#
_entry.id   AF-A0A948Z1N9-F1
#
_cell.length_a   1.000
_cell.length_b   1.000
_cell.length_c   1.000
_cell.angle_alpha   90.00
_cell.angle_beta   90.00
_cell.angle_gamma   90.00
#
_symmetry.space_group_name_H-M   'P 1'
#
loop_
_entity.id
_entity.type
_entity.pdbx_description
1 polymer ?
#
loop_
_entity_poly.entity_id
_entity_poly.type
_entity_poly.pdbx_seq_one_letter_code
_entity_poly.pdbx_strand_id
1 'polypeptide(L)'
;GLHLSFGILNLNSSIVSYNYNAANSAPDIYSYGATINADHSLVATAAGHTITDGVNNNIVGQEALLFPLGNYGGSTQTHVLRDISPCISTGSNALDLTLDQRGSGFPREVDTVDMGAVEYMTNTRLSVSQEGNGNGSVTSSPAGIDCGSECSASFDPNMSVTLTATPGLETVFSGWSGACSGSGDCIVSMDQARSVTATFTLNQYTVTANAAGNGSGTVVSDAGGISYTYPAKSSDVSSLLDHGSAITLTATAETGSTVTWSDCATTGGTTTAATCSFSSLDSAKAVTATFTLNQYTVTANAAGNGNGTIVSDVGDISYSYPAGSSGISSALDHGTPITLTATAESGFTVTWSGCAETSGTTTAATCSFASLDSAKTVTATFTLNQYTVTANAAGNGSGTVASDTGGISFTYPAESSGISSLLDHGSAITLTATAETGSTVAWSGCTTTGGTTTAATCSFTSLDSAKTVTATFTLDTYSLSILLEGNGTVTSDPTGIDCGLDCDETYDYNTEVTLTATADAKSTFKGWSGACSGTEDTCVITVDQALSVGARFESSFPWTMFLPAIMNNGKK
;
A
#
# COMPACT_ATOMS: atom_id res chain seq x y z
N GLY A 1 -23.07 -91.26 -46.10
CA GLY A 1 -24.04 -92.36 -45.97
C GLY A 1 -23.46 -93.71 -45.56
N LEU A 2 -24.10 -94.39 -44.61
CA LEU A 2 -23.89 -95.78 -44.22
C LEU A 2 -24.79 -96.69 -45.08
N HIS A 3 -24.19 -97.67 -45.77
CA HIS A 3 -24.92 -98.65 -46.58
C HIS A 3 -24.78 -100.04 -45.98
N LEU A 4 -25.90 -100.64 -45.57
CA LEU A 4 -25.91 -101.94 -44.90
C LEU A 4 -26.80 -102.94 -45.65
N SER A 5 -26.19 -104.06 -46.04
CA SER A 5 -26.86 -105.21 -46.63
C SER A 5 -26.83 -106.35 -45.61
N PHE A 6 -27.95 -106.57 -44.92
CA PHE A 6 -28.15 -107.56 -43.84
C PHE A 6 -27.36 -107.25 -42.53
N GLY A 7 -28.01 -107.35 -41.36
CA GLY A 7 -27.40 -107.08 -40.02
C GLY A 7 -28.25 -106.23 -39.07
N ILE A 8 -27.67 -105.80 -37.95
CA ILE A 8 -28.27 -104.84 -36.98
C ILE A 8 -27.39 -103.59 -36.88
N LEU A 9 -27.98 -102.41 -37.03
CA LEU A 9 -27.36 -101.11 -36.74
C LEU A 9 -28.02 -100.52 -35.51
N ASN A 10 -27.25 -100.27 -34.45
CA ASN A 10 -27.72 -99.54 -33.27
C ASN A 10 -27.26 -98.08 -33.37
N LEU A 11 -28.23 -97.18 -33.44
CA LEU A 11 -28.02 -95.74 -33.37
C LEU A 11 -28.48 -95.28 -31.99
N ASN A 12 -27.56 -94.76 -31.20
CA ASN A 12 -27.88 -94.15 -29.92
C ASN A 12 -27.34 -92.73 -29.91
N SER A 13 -28.16 -91.76 -29.50
CA SER A 13 -27.74 -90.35 -29.39
C SER A 13 -27.13 -89.82 -30.68
N SER A 14 -27.65 -90.28 -31.81
CA SER A 14 -27.08 -90.02 -33.11
C SER A 14 -27.98 -89.07 -33.88
N ILE A 15 -27.38 -88.03 -34.46
CA ILE A 15 -28.09 -87.12 -35.35
C ILE A 15 -27.90 -87.57 -36.79
N VAL A 16 -29.01 -87.79 -37.49
CA VAL A 16 -29.05 -88.16 -38.90
C VAL A 16 -29.94 -87.15 -39.63
N SER A 17 -29.41 -85.97 -39.90
CA SER A 17 -30.13 -84.90 -40.61
C SER A 17 -30.29 -85.21 -42.10
N TYR A 18 -31.39 -84.78 -42.73
CA TYR A 18 -31.59 -84.83 -44.19
C TYR A 18 -31.44 -86.24 -44.81
N ASN A 19 -31.92 -87.26 -44.10
CA ASN A 19 -31.81 -88.66 -44.54
C ASN A 19 -32.68 -89.01 -45.79
N TYR A 20 -33.35 -88.03 -46.40
CA TYR A 20 -34.03 -88.20 -47.69
C TYR A 20 -34.27 -86.86 -48.40
N ASN A 21 -33.79 -86.71 -49.63
CA ASN A 21 -34.27 -85.70 -50.58
C ASN A 21 -34.88 -86.41 -51.78
N ALA A 22 -36.14 -86.09 -52.07
CA ALA A 22 -36.88 -86.73 -53.13
C ALA A 22 -36.17 -86.55 -54.48
N ALA A 23 -35.99 -87.68 -55.15
CA ALA A 23 -35.79 -87.85 -56.59
C ALA A 23 -34.38 -88.08 -57.16
N ASN A 24 -33.23 -88.03 -56.45
CA ASN A 24 -31.93 -88.52 -57.01
C ASN A 24 -30.72 -88.64 -56.04
N SER A 25 -30.91 -88.70 -54.72
CA SER A 25 -29.81 -88.81 -53.74
C SER A 25 -29.96 -90.08 -52.90
N ALA A 26 -28.89 -90.88 -52.73
CA ALA A 26 -28.91 -92.01 -51.81
C ALA A 26 -29.04 -91.49 -50.36
N PRO A 27 -29.85 -92.13 -49.49
CA PRO A 27 -30.02 -91.70 -48.11
C PRO A 27 -28.70 -91.86 -47.33
N ASP A 28 -28.51 -91.02 -46.31
CA ASP A 28 -27.34 -91.12 -45.43
C ASP A 28 -27.34 -92.39 -44.59
N ILE A 29 -28.48 -93.04 -44.42
CA ILE A 29 -28.56 -94.41 -43.95
C ILE A 29 -29.46 -95.19 -44.90
N TYR A 30 -28.86 -96.11 -45.64
CA TYR A 30 -29.55 -97.06 -46.50
C TYR A 30 -29.44 -98.46 -45.92
N SER A 31 -30.59 -99.10 -45.68
CA SER A 31 -30.66 -100.49 -45.22
C SER A 31 -31.45 -101.36 -46.19
N TYR A 32 -30.83 -102.43 -46.68
CA TYR A 32 -31.50 -103.49 -47.42
C TYR A 32 -31.50 -104.77 -46.57
N GLY A 33 -32.65 -105.09 -45.96
CA GLY A 33 -32.83 -106.27 -45.10
C GLY A 33 -32.12 -106.21 -43.74
N ALA A 34 -31.65 -105.05 -43.30
CA ALA A 34 -31.07 -104.84 -41.97
C ALA A 34 -32.09 -104.25 -40.98
N THR A 35 -31.95 -104.56 -39.69
CA THR A 35 -32.74 -103.95 -38.61
C THR A 35 -32.01 -102.73 -38.06
N ILE A 36 -32.69 -101.58 -37.99
CA ILE A 36 -32.17 -100.37 -37.37
C ILE A 36 -32.84 -100.19 -36.02
N ASN A 37 -32.06 -100.27 -34.94
CA ASN A 37 -32.51 -99.91 -33.60
C ASN A 37 -32.06 -98.47 -33.33
N ALA A 38 -33.01 -97.57 -33.13
CA ALA A 38 -32.74 -96.17 -32.84
C ALA A 38 -33.28 -95.82 -31.46
N ASP A 39 -32.42 -95.21 -30.65
CA ASP A 39 -32.72 -94.74 -29.30
C ASP A 39 -32.18 -93.31 -29.15
N HIS A 40 -33.04 -92.38 -28.72
CA HIS A 40 -32.73 -90.95 -28.63
C HIS A 40 -32.00 -90.44 -29.88
N SER A 41 -32.54 -90.67 -31.08
CA SER A 41 -31.91 -90.26 -32.35
C SER A 41 -32.81 -89.28 -33.13
N LEU A 42 -32.20 -88.28 -33.79
CA LEU A 42 -32.91 -87.25 -34.55
C LEU A 42 -32.81 -87.49 -36.05
N VAL A 43 -33.95 -87.53 -36.74
CA VAL A 43 -34.03 -87.57 -38.21
C VAL A 43 -34.92 -86.44 -38.75
N ALA A 44 -34.35 -85.53 -39.53
CA ALA A 44 -35.07 -84.40 -40.14
C ALA A 44 -35.69 -84.79 -41.50
N THR A 45 -36.89 -84.22 -41.76
CA THR A 45 -37.94 -84.44 -42.79
C THR A 45 -38.82 -85.70 -42.64
N ALA A 46 -40.11 -85.48 -42.35
CA ALA A 46 -41.11 -86.50 -42.02
C ALA A 46 -41.50 -87.46 -43.17
N ALA A 47 -41.02 -87.21 -44.39
CA ALA A 47 -41.35 -88.01 -45.57
C ALA A 47 -40.14 -88.84 -46.01
N GLY A 48 -40.10 -90.12 -45.63
CA GLY A 48 -39.21 -91.10 -46.25
C GLY A 48 -38.00 -91.56 -45.43
N HIS A 49 -37.91 -91.27 -44.13
CA HIS A 49 -36.93 -91.94 -43.28
C HIS A 49 -37.40 -93.35 -42.87
N THR A 50 -36.47 -94.29 -42.71
CA THR A 50 -36.76 -95.68 -42.32
C THR A 50 -36.89 -95.89 -40.80
N ILE A 51 -36.46 -94.91 -39.99
CA ILE A 51 -36.63 -94.91 -38.52
C ILE A 51 -38.06 -94.48 -38.23
N THR A 52 -38.88 -95.32 -37.60
CA THR A 52 -40.30 -95.03 -37.34
C THR A 52 -40.53 -94.63 -35.89
N ASP A 53 -41.53 -93.78 -35.65
CA ASP A 53 -41.97 -93.42 -34.30
C ASP A 53 -42.66 -94.64 -33.66
N GLY A 54 -41.97 -95.21 -32.69
CA GLY A 54 -42.41 -96.37 -31.91
C GLY A 54 -41.49 -96.67 -30.71
N VAL A 55 -40.54 -95.76 -30.42
CA VAL A 55 -39.57 -95.84 -29.32
C VAL A 55 -39.59 -94.48 -28.62
N ASN A 56 -39.80 -94.49 -27.30
CA ASN A 56 -39.84 -93.27 -26.49
C ASN A 56 -38.53 -92.47 -26.64
N ASN A 57 -38.64 -91.14 -26.66
CA ASN A 57 -37.54 -90.16 -26.71
C ASN A 57 -36.79 -89.98 -28.04
N ASN A 58 -37.18 -90.70 -29.11
CA ASN A 58 -36.73 -90.34 -30.46
C ASN A 58 -37.39 -89.03 -30.90
N ILE A 59 -36.63 -88.17 -31.58
CA ILE A 59 -37.13 -86.89 -32.10
C ILE A 59 -37.24 -87.02 -33.62
N VAL A 60 -38.46 -87.09 -34.11
CA VAL A 60 -38.75 -87.35 -35.51
C VAL A 60 -39.49 -86.14 -36.11
N GLY A 61 -39.09 -85.71 -37.31
CA GLY A 61 -39.79 -84.64 -38.03
C GLY A 61 -39.48 -83.21 -37.58
N GLN A 62 -38.46 -83.01 -36.73
CA GLN A 62 -37.95 -81.68 -36.35
C GLN A 62 -36.56 -81.45 -36.95
N GLU A 63 -36.21 -80.18 -37.21
CA GLU A 63 -34.84 -79.85 -37.61
C GLU A 63 -33.89 -79.89 -36.41
N ALA A 64 -32.69 -80.42 -36.65
CA ALA A 64 -31.65 -80.57 -35.63
C ALA A 64 -31.11 -79.23 -35.14
N LEU A 65 -31.26 -78.17 -35.93
CA LEU A 65 -30.66 -76.85 -35.68
C LEU A 65 -29.17 -76.97 -35.32
N LEU A 66 -28.39 -77.57 -36.22
CA LEU A 66 -26.94 -77.68 -36.09
C LEU A 66 -26.22 -76.49 -36.70
N PHE A 67 -25.05 -76.15 -36.17
CA PHE A 67 -24.05 -75.38 -36.90
C PHE A 67 -23.40 -76.23 -38.02
N PRO A 68 -22.85 -75.60 -39.08
CA PRO A 68 -22.07 -76.29 -40.10
C PRO A 68 -20.91 -77.09 -39.51
N LEU A 69 -20.44 -78.14 -40.21
CA LEU A 69 -19.27 -78.92 -39.80
C LEU A 69 -18.06 -77.98 -39.72
N GLY A 70 -17.38 -77.95 -38.57
CA GLY A 70 -16.33 -76.98 -38.29
C GLY A 70 -15.41 -77.40 -37.15
N ASN A 71 -14.43 -76.54 -36.85
CA ASN A 71 -13.56 -76.74 -35.69
C ASN A 71 -14.18 -76.06 -34.46
N TYR A 72 -14.63 -76.87 -33.51
CA TYR A 72 -15.29 -76.42 -32.27
C TYR A 72 -14.51 -76.85 -31.02
N GLY A 73 -13.17 -76.78 -31.10
CA GLY A 73 -12.26 -76.97 -29.96
C GLY A 73 -11.70 -78.39 -29.79
N GLY A 74 -12.20 -79.38 -30.53
CA GLY A 74 -11.74 -80.76 -30.50
C GLY A 74 -10.66 -81.12 -31.52
N SER A 75 -10.14 -82.35 -31.44
CA SER A 75 -9.16 -82.89 -32.41
C SER A 75 -9.76 -83.29 -33.76
N THR A 76 -11.09 -83.26 -33.87
CA THR A 76 -11.84 -83.57 -35.09
C THR A 76 -12.81 -82.43 -35.41
N GLN A 77 -13.15 -82.25 -36.69
CA GLN A 77 -14.27 -81.38 -37.05
C GLN A 77 -15.57 -82.03 -36.59
N THR A 78 -16.48 -81.26 -36.00
CA THR A 78 -17.71 -81.79 -35.39
C THR A 78 -18.87 -80.85 -35.67
N HIS A 79 -20.10 -81.33 -35.56
CA HIS A 79 -21.29 -80.47 -35.55
C HIS A 79 -21.65 -80.10 -34.11
N VAL A 80 -22.08 -78.86 -33.87
CA VAL A 80 -22.54 -78.38 -32.56
C VAL A 80 -24.03 -78.02 -32.63
N LEU A 81 -24.76 -78.26 -31.54
CA LEU A 81 -26.15 -77.86 -31.38
C LEU A 81 -26.27 -76.33 -31.28
N ARG A 82 -27.32 -75.74 -31.85
CA ARG A 82 -27.70 -74.34 -31.60
C ARG A 82 -28.57 -74.25 -30.33
N ASP A 83 -28.65 -73.08 -29.71
CA ASP A 83 -29.26 -72.77 -28.40
C ASP A 83 -30.74 -73.18 -28.21
N ILE A 84 -31.42 -73.59 -29.28
CA ILE A 84 -32.83 -74.04 -29.28
C ILE A 84 -33.00 -75.40 -29.97
N SER A 85 -31.89 -76.12 -30.18
CA SER A 85 -31.93 -77.42 -30.82
C SER A 85 -32.78 -78.38 -29.99
N PRO A 86 -33.70 -79.14 -30.61
CA PRO A 86 -34.45 -80.17 -29.91
C PRO A 86 -33.54 -81.31 -29.42
N CYS A 87 -32.29 -81.38 -29.92
CA CYS A 87 -31.28 -82.34 -29.47
C CYS A 87 -30.66 -81.98 -28.11
N ILE A 88 -30.94 -80.80 -27.56
CA ILE A 88 -30.42 -80.40 -26.25
C ILE A 88 -31.09 -81.20 -25.14
N SER A 89 -30.30 -81.84 -24.29
CA SER A 89 -30.72 -82.65 -23.14
C SER A 89 -31.71 -83.77 -23.50
N THR A 90 -31.61 -84.33 -24.71
CA THR A 90 -32.51 -85.37 -25.23
C THR A 90 -31.77 -86.62 -25.72
N GLY A 91 -30.48 -86.76 -25.43
CA GLY A 91 -29.68 -87.95 -25.72
C GLY A 91 -29.68 -88.99 -24.59
N SER A 92 -28.84 -90.01 -24.73
CA SER A 92 -28.56 -91.05 -23.75
C SER A 92 -27.05 -91.37 -23.70
N ASN A 93 -26.48 -91.45 -22.50
CA ASN A 93 -25.08 -91.83 -22.29
C ASN A 93 -24.93 -93.29 -21.87
N ALA A 94 -25.57 -94.21 -22.59
CA ALA A 94 -25.60 -95.64 -22.23
C ALA A 94 -24.23 -96.34 -22.14
N LEU A 95 -23.15 -95.68 -22.58
CA LEU A 95 -21.78 -96.16 -22.52
C LEU A 95 -20.93 -95.49 -21.43
N ASP A 96 -21.55 -94.66 -20.57
CA ASP A 96 -20.90 -93.89 -19.51
C ASP A 96 -19.65 -93.13 -20.01
N LEU A 97 -19.75 -92.52 -21.20
CA LEU A 97 -18.64 -91.75 -21.76
C LEU A 97 -18.38 -90.55 -20.86
N THR A 98 -17.13 -90.33 -20.47
CA THR A 98 -16.74 -89.19 -19.62
C THR A 98 -16.40 -87.93 -20.43
N LEU A 99 -16.20 -88.08 -21.74
CA LEU A 99 -15.83 -87.02 -22.67
C LEU A 99 -16.68 -87.12 -23.93
N ASP A 100 -16.98 -85.99 -24.57
CA ASP A 100 -17.63 -85.97 -25.87
C ASP A 100 -16.62 -86.14 -27.03
N GLN A 101 -17.07 -86.08 -28.29
CA GLN A 101 -16.23 -86.36 -29.46
C GLN A 101 -15.10 -85.35 -29.68
N ARG A 102 -15.10 -84.20 -28.98
CA ARG A 102 -13.99 -83.24 -29.01
C ARG A 102 -12.77 -83.74 -28.24
N GLY A 103 -12.98 -84.61 -27.24
CA GLY A 103 -11.93 -85.27 -26.48
C GLY A 103 -11.58 -84.56 -25.15
N SER A 104 -10.33 -84.71 -24.70
CA SER A 104 -9.89 -84.21 -23.39
C SER A 104 -10.17 -82.72 -23.20
N GLY A 105 -10.83 -82.35 -22.10
CA GLY A 105 -11.26 -80.98 -21.81
C GLY A 105 -12.75 -80.71 -22.09
N PHE A 106 -13.43 -81.64 -22.76
CA PHE A 106 -14.86 -81.54 -23.07
C PHE A 106 -15.62 -82.69 -22.39
N PRO A 107 -15.99 -82.52 -21.11
CA PRO A 107 -16.74 -83.54 -20.38
C PRO A 107 -18.08 -83.82 -21.04
N ARG A 108 -18.48 -85.10 -21.03
CA ARG A 108 -19.84 -85.48 -21.35
C ARG A 108 -20.67 -85.45 -20.07
N GLU A 109 -21.87 -84.85 -20.10
CA GLU A 109 -22.80 -84.99 -18.98
C GLU A 109 -23.24 -86.46 -18.86
N VAL A 110 -23.79 -86.87 -17.71
CA VAL A 110 -24.22 -88.27 -17.51
C VAL A 110 -25.75 -88.41 -17.53
N ASP A 111 -26.46 -87.45 -16.95
CA ASP A 111 -27.91 -87.55 -16.73
C ASP A 111 -28.77 -86.80 -17.77
N THR A 112 -28.26 -85.70 -18.33
CA THR A 112 -29.00 -84.79 -19.22
C THR A 112 -28.27 -84.55 -20.55
N VAL A 113 -27.76 -85.63 -21.14
CA VAL A 113 -26.87 -85.49 -22.30
C VAL A 113 -27.53 -84.97 -23.54
N ASP A 114 -26.73 -84.30 -24.34
CA ASP A 114 -27.11 -83.88 -25.67
C ASP A 114 -27.04 -85.03 -26.66
N MET A 115 -28.05 -85.07 -27.53
CA MET A 115 -28.07 -85.98 -28.65
C MET A 115 -27.06 -85.50 -29.69
N GLY A 116 -26.08 -86.34 -30.02
CA GLY A 116 -25.05 -86.04 -31.01
C GLY A 116 -23.63 -86.16 -30.47
N ALA A 117 -22.71 -85.44 -31.12
CA ALA A 117 -21.27 -85.58 -30.93
C ALA A 117 -20.70 -84.73 -29.79
N VAL A 118 -21.43 -83.72 -29.33
CA VAL A 118 -20.95 -82.71 -28.37
C VAL A 118 -22.01 -82.37 -27.35
N GLU A 119 -21.57 -82.04 -26.12
CA GLU A 119 -22.43 -81.37 -25.15
C GLU A 119 -22.44 -79.85 -25.42
N TYR A 120 -23.64 -79.32 -25.61
CA TYR A 120 -24.05 -77.93 -25.57
C TYR A 120 -23.89 -77.39 -24.14
N MET A 121 -22.66 -77.00 -23.79
CA MET A 121 -22.40 -76.36 -22.51
C MET A 121 -22.97 -74.93 -22.52
N THR A 122 -23.63 -74.53 -21.43
CA THR A 122 -24.05 -73.12 -21.24
C THR A 122 -22.80 -72.25 -21.21
N ASN A 123 -22.58 -71.45 -22.26
CA ASN A 123 -21.45 -70.54 -22.32
C ASN A 123 -21.32 -69.70 -21.04
N THR A 124 -20.11 -69.61 -20.49
CA THR A 124 -19.86 -68.81 -19.29
C THR A 124 -19.71 -67.34 -19.71
N ARG A 125 -20.55 -66.47 -19.15
CA ARG A 125 -20.59 -65.05 -19.52
C ARG A 125 -19.50 -64.27 -18.78
N LEU A 126 -18.63 -63.60 -19.53
CA LEU A 126 -17.73 -62.57 -19.02
C LEU A 126 -18.37 -61.20 -19.25
N SER A 127 -18.38 -60.37 -18.21
CA SER A 127 -18.88 -58.99 -18.28
C SER A 127 -17.79 -58.02 -17.85
N VAL A 128 -17.65 -56.93 -18.59
CA VAL A 128 -16.72 -55.84 -18.28
C VAL A 128 -17.51 -54.57 -17.96
N SER A 129 -17.22 -53.93 -16.84
CA SER A 129 -17.64 -52.55 -16.56
C SER A 129 -16.46 -51.60 -16.70
N GLN A 130 -16.74 -50.37 -17.13
CA GLN A 130 -15.76 -49.29 -17.13
C GLN A 130 -16.16 -48.28 -16.06
N GLU A 131 -15.21 -47.90 -15.21
CA GLU A 131 -15.40 -46.95 -14.11
C GLU A 131 -14.34 -45.84 -14.13
N GLY A 132 -14.57 -44.80 -13.32
CA GLY A 132 -13.71 -43.62 -13.24
C GLY A 132 -14.27 -42.43 -14.03
N ASN A 133 -13.52 -41.32 -14.02
CA ASN A 133 -13.88 -40.06 -14.70
C ASN A 133 -13.25 -39.93 -16.10
N GLY A 134 -12.38 -40.86 -16.48
CA GLY A 134 -11.74 -40.90 -17.80
C GLY A 134 -12.40 -41.86 -18.77
N ASN A 135 -12.07 -41.73 -20.05
CA ASN A 135 -12.59 -42.60 -21.11
C ASN A 135 -11.54 -43.61 -21.59
N GLY A 136 -11.99 -44.75 -22.14
CA GLY A 136 -11.10 -45.74 -22.75
C GLY A 136 -11.89 -46.85 -23.42
N SER A 137 -11.19 -47.82 -24.01
CA SER A 137 -11.78 -49.04 -24.57
C SER A 137 -11.17 -50.29 -23.92
N VAL A 138 -11.92 -51.38 -23.93
CA VAL A 138 -11.46 -52.70 -23.47
C VAL A 138 -11.81 -53.74 -24.52
N THR A 139 -10.81 -54.49 -24.96
CA THR A 139 -10.97 -55.57 -25.95
C THR A 139 -10.55 -56.92 -25.36
N SER A 140 -11.04 -58.03 -25.92
CA SER A 140 -10.63 -59.38 -25.51
C SER A 140 -9.91 -60.18 -26.60
N SER A 141 -9.06 -61.11 -26.18
CA SER A 141 -8.53 -62.21 -26.99
C SER A 141 -8.75 -63.55 -26.26
N PRO A 142 -9.50 -64.52 -26.84
CA PRO A 142 -10.19 -64.47 -28.13
C PRO A 142 -11.21 -63.33 -28.25
N ALA A 143 -11.49 -62.90 -29.48
CA ALA A 143 -12.38 -61.77 -29.75
C ALA A 143 -13.81 -62.07 -29.27
N GLY A 144 -14.44 -61.10 -28.62
CA GLY A 144 -15.80 -61.23 -28.10
C GLY A 144 -16.25 -60.01 -27.30
N ILE A 145 -15.33 -59.34 -26.60
CA ILE A 145 -15.61 -58.09 -25.88
C ILE A 145 -14.93 -56.93 -26.61
N ASP A 146 -15.69 -55.87 -26.85
CA ASP A 146 -15.22 -54.56 -27.29
C ASP A 146 -16.06 -53.46 -26.62
N CYS A 147 -15.57 -52.99 -25.47
CA CYS A 147 -16.23 -52.02 -24.62
C CYS A 147 -16.22 -50.64 -25.27
N GLY A 148 -17.21 -50.47 -26.15
CA GLY A 148 -17.62 -49.30 -26.90
C GLY A 148 -19.01 -49.51 -27.50
N SER A 149 -19.37 -50.77 -27.79
CA SER A 149 -20.74 -51.19 -28.15
C SER A 149 -21.20 -52.47 -27.41
N GLU A 150 -20.30 -53.40 -27.10
CA GLU A 150 -20.64 -54.66 -26.42
C GLU A 150 -19.60 -55.01 -25.33
N CYS A 151 -20.00 -54.83 -24.07
CA CYS A 151 -19.11 -55.04 -22.91
C CYS A 151 -19.26 -56.42 -22.25
N SER A 152 -19.84 -57.40 -22.95
CA SER A 152 -19.99 -58.75 -22.40
C SER A 152 -20.07 -59.79 -23.50
N ALA A 153 -19.45 -60.94 -23.29
CA ALA A 153 -19.52 -62.05 -24.20
C ALA A 153 -19.50 -63.40 -23.48
N SER A 154 -19.91 -64.42 -24.21
CA SER A 154 -19.97 -65.80 -23.78
C SER A 154 -18.74 -66.54 -24.31
N PHE A 155 -18.01 -67.20 -23.42
CA PHE A 155 -16.80 -67.96 -23.76
C PHE A 155 -16.94 -69.41 -23.30
N ASP A 156 -16.36 -70.33 -24.08
CA ASP A 156 -16.34 -71.76 -23.74
C ASP A 156 -15.67 -72.00 -22.38
N PRO A 157 -16.15 -72.98 -21.61
CA PRO A 157 -15.55 -73.33 -20.33
C PRO A 157 -14.06 -73.66 -20.44
N ASN A 158 -13.29 -73.27 -19.42
CA ASN A 158 -11.83 -73.42 -19.30
C ASN A 158 -10.99 -72.61 -20.31
N MET A 159 -11.60 -71.75 -21.13
CA MET A 159 -10.83 -70.78 -21.92
C MET A 159 -10.17 -69.72 -21.03
N SER A 160 -8.98 -69.29 -21.45
CA SER A 160 -8.30 -68.13 -20.89
C SER A 160 -8.56 -66.93 -21.79
N VAL A 161 -9.27 -65.93 -21.27
CA VAL A 161 -9.59 -64.68 -21.97
C VAL A 161 -8.65 -63.59 -21.48
N THR A 162 -7.89 -63.00 -22.40
CA THR A 162 -7.03 -61.84 -22.11
C THR A 162 -7.78 -60.56 -22.46
N LEU A 163 -7.97 -59.68 -21.49
CA LEU A 163 -8.53 -58.34 -21.63
C LEU A 163 -7.41 -57.31 -21.70
N THR A 164 -7.46 -56.45 -22.72
CA THR A 164 -6.53 -55.34 -22.91
C THR A 164 -7.29 -54.02 -22.87
N ALA A 165 -6.86 -53.12 -21.97
CA ALA A 165 -7.42 -51.78 -21.83
C ALA A 165 -6.56 -50.78 -22.62
N THR A 166 -7.22 -49.93 -23.42
CA THR A 166 -6.58 -48.81 -24.11
C THR A 166 -7.16 -47.50 -23.56
N PRO A 167 -6.38 -46.69 -22.82
CA PRO A 167 -6.82 -45.37 -22.38
C PRO A 167 -7.17 -44.47 -23.57
N GLY A 168 -8.21 -43.66 -23.43
CA GLY A 168 -8.51 -42.58 -24.36
C GLY A 168 -7.54 -41.39 -24.23
N LEU A 169 -7.76 -40.35 -25.03
CA LEU A 169 -6.98 -39.11 -24.93
C LEU A 169 -7.11 -38.50 -23.53
N GLU A 170 -5.98 -38.00 -23.01
CA GLU A 170 -5.87 -37.32 -21.71
C GLU A 170 -6.44 -38.11 -20.52
N THR A 171 -6.38 -39.43 -20.64
CA THR A 171 -6.83 -40.40 -19.64
C THR A 171 -5.72 -41.43 -19.42
N VAL A 172 -5.61 -41.94 -18.19
CA VAL A 172 -4.76 -43.08 -17.84
C VAL A 172 -5.60 -44.28 -17.43
N PHE A 173 -5.11 -45.47 -17.73
CA PHE A 173 -5.69 -46.70 -17.19
C PHE A 173 -5.15 -46.94 -15.78
N SER A 174 -6.04 -46.87 -14.78
CA SER A 174 -5.68 -46.99 -13.36
C SER A 174 -5.59 -48.44 -12.88
N GLY A 175 -6.19 -49.38 -13.61
CA GLY A 175 -6.07 -50.81 -13.35
C GLY A 175 -7.39 -51.57 -13.40
N TRP A 176 -7.26 -52.88 -13.22
CA TRP A 176 -8.35 -53.85 -13.18
C TRP A 176 -8.80 -54.16 -11.74
N SER A 177 -10.08 -54.49 -11.58
CA SER A 177 -10.62 -55.15 -10.39
C SER A 177 -11.70 -56.19 -10.72
N GLY A 178 -12.15 -56.96 -9.73
CA GLY A 178 -13.10 -58.06 -9.91
C GLY A 178 -12.40 -59.40 -10.11
N ALA A 179 -12.67 -60.08 -11.23
CA ALA A 179 -12.10 -61.41 -11.53
C ALA A 179 -10.59 -61.38 -11.87
N CYS A 180 -10.01 -60.21 -12.07
CA CYS A 180 -8.57 -59.99 -12.22
C CYS A 180 -8.17 -58.64 -11.62
N SER A 181 -6.85 -58.41 -11.45
CA SER A 181 -6.30 -57.18 -10.88
C SER A 181 -4.96 -56.81 -11.50
N GLY A 182 -4.56 -55.54 -11.38
CA GLY A 182 -3.27 -55.03 -11.85
C GLY A 182 -3.41 -54.01 -12.98
N SER A 183 -2.28 -53.56 -13.53
CA SER A 183 -2.22 -52.49 -14.55
C SER A 183 -1.78 -52.97 -15.94
N GLY A 184 -1.42 -54.26 -16.09
CA GLY A 184 -1.11 -54.88 -17.38
C GLY A 184 -2.35 -55.53 -18.01
N ASP A 185 -2.14 -56.43 -18.97
CA ASP A 185 -3.23 -57.26 -19.49
C ASP A 185 -3.88 -58.09 -18.37
N CYS A 186 -5.20 -58.19 -18.40
CA CYS A 186 -5.99 -58.96 -17.44
C CYS A 186 -6.32 -60.34 -18.03
N ILE A 187 -5.86 -61.41 -17.40
CA ILE A 187 -6.14 -62.78 -17.85
C ILE A 187 -7.22 -63.38 -16.94
N VAL A 188 -8.34 -63.81 -17.53
CA VAL A 188 -9.48 -64.41 -16.84
C VAL A 188 -9.67 -65.85 -17.31
N SER A 189 -9.71 -66.80 -16.37
CA SER A 189 -10.10 -68.18 -16.67
C SER A 189 -11.61 -68.35 -16.53
N MET A 190 -12.24 -68.90 -17.57
CA MET A 190 -13.70 -68.98 -17.72
C MET A 190 -14.23 -70.35 -17.27
N ASP A 191 -14.28 -70.58 -15.96
CA ASP A 191 -14.89 -71.76 -15.31
C ASP A 191 -16.33 -71.52 -14.83
N GLN A 192 -16.72 -70.25 -14.76
CA GLN A 192 -18.06 -69.77 -14.38
C GLN A 192 -18.27 -68.36 -14.96
N ALA A 193 -19.46 -67.77 -14.76
CA ALA A 193 -19.66 -66.36 -15.08
C ALA A 193 -18.73 -65.46 -14.24
N ARG A 194 -18.11 -64.47 -14.88
CA ARG A 194 -17.13 -63.56 -14.26
C ARG A 194 -17.45 -62.11 -14.61
N SER A 195 -17.01 -61.21 -13.74
CA SER A 195 -17.10 -59.76 -13.93
C SER A 195 -15.77 -59.10 -13.66
N VAL A 196 -15.37 -58.18 -14.53
CA VAL A 196 -14.13 -57.40 -14.44
C VAL A 196 -14.47 -55.93 -14.58
N THR A 197 -13.79 -55.07 -13.84
CA THR A 197 -13.92 -53.62 -13.94
C THR A 197 -12.61 -53.00 -14.39
N ALA A 198 -12.66 -52.22 -15.47
CA ALA A 198 -11.57 -51.38 -15.95
C ALA A 198 -11.73 -49.96 -15.42
N THR A 199 -10.75 -49.43 -14.70
CA THR A 199 -10.82 -48.04 -14.21
C THR A 199 -9.97 -47.11 -15.06
N PHE A 200 -10.57 -46.04 -15.56
CA PHE A 200 -9.91 -45.00 -16.34
C PHE A 200 -10.05 -43.65 -15.62
N THR A 201 -8.94 -42.91 -15.46
CA THR A 201 -8.96 -41.61 -14.79
C THR A 201 -8.34 -40.51 -15.65
N LEU A 202 -8.92 -39.32 -15.62
CA LEU A 202 -8.38 -38.17 -16.34
C LEU A 202 -6.98 -37.82 -15.84
N ASN A 203 -6.13 -37.35 -16.75
CA ASN A 203 -4.88 -36.68 -16.37
C ASN A 203 -5.18 -35.51 -15.45
N GLN A 204 -4.33 -35.29 -14.45
CA GLN A 204 -4.47 -34.17 -13.52
C GLN A 204 -3.38 -33.14 -13.72
N TYR A 205 -3.74 -31.86 -13.63
CA TYR A 205 -2.82 -30.75 -13.75
C TYR A 205 -2.89 -29.83 -12.54
N THR A 206 -1.71 -29.39 -12.13
CA THR A 206 -1.57 -28.42 -11.05
C THR A 206 -1.78 -27.00 -11.59
N VAL A 207 -2.62 -26.23 -10.90
CA VAL A 207 -2.71 -24.78 -11.06
C VAL A 207 -2.07 -24.14 -9.84
N THR A 208 -1.03 -23.33 -10.04
CA THR A 208 -0.33 -22.60 -8.99
C THR A 208 -0.63 -21.11 -9.11
N ALA A 209 -1.09 -20.50 -8.02
CA ALA A 209 -1.29 -19.06 -7.93
C ALA A 209 -0.20 -18.44 -7.05
N ASN A 210 0.59 -17.56 -7.64
CA ASN A 210 1.60 -16.76 -6.96
C ASN A 210 1.11 -15.32 -6.78
N ALA A 211 1.72 -14.60 -5.85
CA ALA A 211 1.49 -13.18 -5.65
C ALA A 211 2.81 -12.42 -5.45
N ALA A 212 2.88 -11.19 -5.98
CA ALA A 212 4.06 -10.34 -5.96
C ALA A 212 3.70 -8.85 -5.81
N GLY A 213 4.72 -7.99 -5.68
CA GLY A 213 4.59 -6.53 -5.63
C GLY A 213 4.63 -5.93 -4.22
N ASN A 214 4.48 -4.61 -4.10
CA ASN A 214 4.53 -3.88 -2.82
C ASN A 214 3.14 -3.67 -2.17
N GLY A 215 2.05 -4.00 -2.88
CA GLY A 215 0.69 -3.92 -2.36
C GLY A 215 0.28 -5.11 -1.50
N SER A 216 -1.00 -5.20 -1.21
CA SER A 216 -1.60 -6.31 -0.46
C SER A 216 -2.98 -6.70 -0.98
N GLY A 217 -3.43 -7.90 -0.63
CA GLY A 217 -4.73 -8.40 -1.04
C GLY A 217 -4.93 -9.89 -0.80
N THR A 218 -5.97 -10.45 -1.39
CA THR A 218 -6.35 -11.85 -1.26
C THR A 218 -6.42 -12.52 -2.63
N VAL A 219 -6.08 -13.81 -2.70
CA VAL A 219 -6.24 -14.63 -3.91
C VAL A 219 -7.07 -15.86 -3.56
N VAL A 220 -8.13 -16.12 -4.33
CA VAL A 220 -9.04 -17.25 -4.16
C VAL A 220 -9.37 -17.92 -5.51
N SER A 221 -9.64 -19.22 -5.51
CA SER A 221 -10.22 -19.95 -6.66
C SER A 221 -11.69 -20.28 -6.44
N ASP A 222 -12.46 -20.34 -7.53
CA ASP A 222 -13.83 -20.89 -7.53
C ASP A 222 -13.86 -22.42 -7.36
N ALA A 223 -12.83 -23.12 -7.85
CA ALA A 223 -12.67 -24.58 -7.72
C ALA A 223 -12.17 -25.04 -6.32
N GLY A 224 -11.84 -24.12 -5.42
CA GLY A 224 -11.23 -24.43 -4.12
C GLY A 224 -9.75 -24.81 -4.20
N GLY A 225 -9.14 -25.04 -3.03
CA GLY A 225 -7.71 -25.39 -2.90
C GLY A 225 -6.75 -24.19 -2.91
N ILE A 226 -7.14 -23.06 -3.49
CA ILE A 226 -6.36 -21.81 -3.48
C ILE A 226 -7.13 -20.75 -2.71
N SER A 227 -6.63 -20.36 -1.54
CA SER A 227 -7.14 -19.25 -0.75
C SER A 227 -6.07 -18.74 0.20
N TYR A 228 -5.60 -17.51 0.00
CA TYR A 228 -4.59 -16.91 0.87
C TYR A 228 -4.59 -15.38 0.80
N THR A 229 -3.90 -14.76 1.76
CA THR A 229 -3.67 -13.31 1.84
C THR A 229 -2.20 -13.01 1.53
N TYR A 230 -1.93 -12.04 0.67
CA TYR A 230 -0.61 -11.49 0.37
C TYR A 230 -0.40 -10.19 1.16
N PRO A 231 0.77 -9.98 1.81
CA PRO A 231 2.03 -10.72 1.65
C PRO A 231 2.25 -11.89 2.61
N ALA A 232 1.28 -12.25 3.48
CA ALA A 232 1.45 -13.36 4.42
C ALA A 232 1.79 -14.70 3.72
N LYS A 233 1.34 -14.88 2.47
CA LYS A 233 1.74 -15.94 1.56
C LYS A 233 1.89 -15.38 0.14
N SER A 234 2.92 -15.82 -0.59
CA SER A 234 3.26 -15.30 -1.92
C SER A 234 3.51 -16.36 -2.99
N SER A 235 3.79 -17.61 -2.63
CA SER A 235 4.06 -18.69 -3.59
C SER A 235 3.53 -20.03 -3.10
N ASP A 236 3.55 -21.03 -3.98
CA ASP A 236 3.36 -22.45 -3.67
C ASP A 236 1.97 -22.79 -3.11
N VAL A 237 0.95 -22.00 -3.46
CA VAL A 237 -0.45 -22.36 -3.22
C VAL A 237 -1.01 -22.88 -4.53
N SER A 238 -1.38 -24.17 -4.54
CA SER A 238 -1.80 -24.84 -5.74
C SER A 238 -3.00 -25.76 -5.51
N SER A 239 -3.72 -26.03 -6.58
CA SER A 239 -4.82 -26.99 -6.64
C SER A 239 -4.58 -27.97 -7.79
N LEU A 240 -4.91 -29.24 -7.58
CA LEU A 240 -4.79 -30.29 -8.57
C LEU A 240 -6.18 -30.56 -9.15
N LEU A 241 -6.32 -30.42 -10.47
CA LEU A 241 -7.60 -30.51 -11.16
C LEU A 241 -7.52 -31.46 -12.35
N ASP A 242 -8.63 -32.13 -12.67
CA ASP A 242 -8.72 -33.03 -13.81
C ASP A 242 -8.61 -32.25 -15.14
N HIS A 243 -8.03 -32.88 -16.16
CA HIS A 243 -7.98 -32.36 -17.53
C HIS A 243 -9.39 -31.93 -17.99
N GLY A 244 -9.48 -30.80 -18.67
CA GLY A 244 -10.75 -30.23 -19.15
C GLY A 244 -11.50 -29.39 -18.11
N SER A 245 -11.07 -29.39 -16.84
CA SER A 245 -11.67 -28.54 -15.82
C SER A 245 -11.51 -27.05 -16.16
N ALA A 246 -12.53 -26.25 -15.85
CA ALA A 246 -12.45 -24.80 -15.84
C ALA A 246 -12.07 -24.30 -14.44
N ILE A 247 -11.36 -23.17 -14.37
CA ILE A 247 -11.02 -22.50 -13.12
C ILE A 247 -10.96 -20.99 -13.33
N THR A 248 -11.47 -20.25 -12.35
CA THR A 248 -11.33 -18.80 -12.24
C THR A 248 -10.72 -18.42 -10.89
N LEU A 249 -9.55 -17.79 -10.95
CA LEU A 249 -8.87 -17.17 -9.82
C LEU A 249 -9.29 -15.71 -9.71
N THR A 250 -9.63 -15.27 -8.50
CA THR A 250 -9.96 -13.88 -8.20
C THR A 250 -8.93 -13.34 -7.21
N ALA A 251 -8.23 -12.28 -7.62
CA ALA A 251 -7.39 -11.51 -6.73
C ALA A 251 -8.10 -10.20 -6.37
N THR A 252 -8.26 -9.93 -5.08
CA THR A 252 -8.90 -8.71 -4.55
C THR A 252 -7.85 -7.90 -3.81
N ALA A 253 -7.58 -6.68 -4.26
CA ALA A 253 -6.62 -5.78 -3.63
C ALA A 253 -7.21 -5.17 -2.35
N GLU A 254 -6.38 -5.05 -1.32
CA GLU A 254 -6.71 -4.28 -0.11
C GLU A 254 -6.79 -2.78 -0.41
N THR A 255 -7.35 -2.00 0.53
CA THR A 255 -7.45 -0.54 0.38
C THR A 255 -6.06 0.07 0.15
N GLY A 256 -5.96 0.94 -0.86
CA GLY A 256 -4.68 1.57 -1.23
C GLY A 256 -3.81 0.73 -2.15
N SER A 257 -4.26 -0.45 -2.59
CA SER A 257 -3.59 -1.28 -3.60
C SER A 257 -4.44 -1.47 -4.84
N THR A 258 -3.77 -1.81 -5.95
CA THR A 258 -4.36 -2.35 -7.17
C THR A 258 -3.78 -3.72 -7.46
N VAL A 259 -4.42 -4.49 -8.33
CA VAL A 259 -3.96 -5.83 -8.70
C VAL A 259 -4.10 -6.07 -10.20
N THR A 260 -3.11 -6.76 -10.77
CA THR A 260 -3.13 -7.26 -12.14
C THR A 260 -2.64 -8.71 -12.18
N TRP A 261 -2.99 -9.44 -13.24
CA TRP A 261 -2.57 -10.83 -13.43
C TRP A 261 -1.64 -10.96 -14.64
N SER A 262 -0.63 -11.82 -14.51
CA SER A 262 0.19 -12.31 -15.63
C SER A 262 -0.04 -13.81 -15.87
N ASP A 263 0.33 -14.27 -17.06
CA ASP A 263 0.35 -15.69 -17.44
C ASP A 263 -1.02 -16.39 -17.46
N CYS A 264 -2.08 -15.59 -17.54
CA CYS A 264 -3.47 -16.03 -17.62
C CYS A 264 -3.92 -16.22 -19.06
N ALA A 265 -4.77 -17.22 -19.30
CA ALA A 265 -5.41 -17.38 -20.61
C ALA A 265 -6.43 -16.26 -20.89
N THR A 266 -7.19 -15.83 -19.87
CA THR A 266 -8.09 -14.68 -19.98
C THR A 266 -8.08 -13.88 -18.69
N THR A 267 -7.94 -12.56 -18.80
CA THR A 267 -8.01 -11.61 -17.68
C THR A 267 -9.31 -10.81 -17.72
N GLY A 268 -9.80 -10.40 -16.56
CA GLY A 268 -11.03 -9.63 -16.43
C GLY A 268 -11.15 -8.92 -15.08
N GLY A 269 -12.33 -8.39 -14.78
CA GLY A 269 -12.61 -7.70 -13.51
C GLY A 269 -12.20 -6.22 -13.52
N THR A 270 -11.77 -5.73 -12.36
CA THR A 270 -11.37 -4.34 -12.11
C THR A 270 -9.96 -4.28 -11.54
N THR A 271 -9.39 -3.08 -11.40
CA THR A 271 -8.06 -2.88 -10.80
C THR A 271 -8.01 -3.20 -9.30
N THR A 272 -9.15 -3.34 -8.63
CA THR A 272 -9.23 -3.75 -7.20
C THR A 272 -9.74 -5.18 -7.03
N ALA A 273 -10.31 -5.80 -8.07
CA ALA A 273 -10.76 -7.18 -8.07
C ALA A 273 -10.57 -7.77 -9.48
N ALA A 274 -9.39 -8.32 -9.75
CA ALA A 274 -9.01 -8.85 -11.05
C ALA A 274 -9.17 -10.38 -11.10
N THR A 275 -9.64 -10.88 -12.24
CA THR A 275 -9.86 -12.32 -12.46
C THR A 275 -8.90 -12.89 -13.50
N CYS A 276 -8.47 -14.13 -13.28
CA CYS A 276 -7.64 -14.93 -14.18
C CYS A 276 -8.34 -16.26 -14.42
N SER A 277 -8.69 -16.59 -15.67
CA SER A 277 -9.51 -17.78 -15.96
C SER A 277 -8.92 -18.67 -17.04
N PHE A 278 -9.19 -19.97 -16.91
CA PHE A 278 -8.95 -21.00 -17.90
C PHE A 278 -10.26 -21.76 -18.13
N SER A 279 -10.71 -21.83 -19.39
CA SER A 279 -11.98 -22.51 -19.74
C SER A 279 -11.83 -24.03 -19.81
N SER A 280 -10.61 -24.54 -19.95
CA SER A 280 -10.27 -25.96 -20.01
C SER A 280 -8.77 -26.13 -19.72
N LEU A 281 -8.42 -26.96 -18.75
CA LEU A 281 -7.03 -27.29 -18.44
C LEU A 281 -6.48 -28.42 -19.32
N ASP A 282 -5.35 -28.17 -19.96
CA ASP A 282 -4.64 -29.10 -20.86
C ASP A 282 -3.19 -29.37 -20.42
N SER A 283 -2.73 -28.66 -19.39
CA SER A 283 -1.37 -28.68 -18.88
C SER A 283 -1.32 -27.94 -17.54
N ALA A 284 -0.24 -28.14 -16.77
CA ALA A 284 -0.02 -27.38 -15.54
C ALA A 284 0.11 -25.87 -15.85
N LYS A 285 -0.50 -25.04 -14.99
CA LYS A 285 -0.49 -23.58 -15.13
C LYS A 285 0.10 -22.93 -13.89
N ALA A 286 0.90 -21.89 -14.08
CA ALA A 286 1.40 -21.04 -13.01
C ALA A 286 1.10 -19.59 -13.38
N VAL A 287 0.42 -18.86 -12.49
CA VAL A 287 -0.01 -17.48 -12.71
C VAL A 287 0.42 -16.59 -11.55
N THR A 288 0.60 -15.29 -11.81
CA THR A 288 1.04 -14.35 -10.78
C THR A 288 0.11 -13.15 -10.67
N ALA A 289 -0.47 -12.93 -9.49
CA ALA A 289 -1.17 -11.70 -9.14
C ALA A 289 -0.16 -10.67 -8.62
N THR A 290 -0.01 -9.54 -9.31
CA THR A 290 0.87 -8.45 -8.87
C THR A 290 0.04 -7.36 -8.19
N PHE A 291 0.22 -7.22 -6.88
CA PHE A 291 -0.40 -6.16 -6.08
C PHE A 291 0.52 -4.94 -6.03
N THR A 292 0.03 -3.77 -6.39
CA THR A 292 0.80 -2.52 -6.45
C THR A 292 0.14 -1.45 -5.60
N LEU A 293 0.88 -0.85 -4.66
CA LEU A 293 0.37 0.29 -3.89
C LEU A 293 0.04 1.46 -4.83
N ASN A 294 -1.08 2.12 -4.56
CA ASN A 294 -1.39 3.40 -5.18
C ASN A 294 -0.34 4.42 -4.76
N GLN A 295 0.05 5.31 -5.67
CA GLN A 295 0.92 6.42 -5.33
C GLN A 295 0.11 7.71 -5.25
N TYR A 296 0.44 8.55 -4.27
CA TYR A 296 -0.10 9.90 -4.15
C TYR A 296 1.01 10.93 -4.12
N THR A 297 0.73 12.06 -4.74
CA THR A 297 1.67 13.19 -4.79
C THR A 297 1.52 14.07 -3.57
N VAL A 298 2.63 14.38 -2.91
CA VAL A 298 2.73 15.45 -1.91
C VAL A 298 3.44 16.63 -2.57
N THR A 299 2.82 17.80 -2.54
CA THR A 299 3.38 19.05 -3.06
C THR A 299 3.62 20.02 -1.92
N ALA A 300 4.87 20.46 -1.75
CA ALA A 300 5.25 21.49 -0.79
C ALA A 300 5.45 22.82 -1.52
N ASN A 301 4.69 23.82 -1.10
CA ASN A 301 4.82 25.19 -1.56
C ASN A 301 5.50 26.07 -0.51
N ALA A 302 6.17 27.12 -0.96
CA ALA A 302 6.69 28.18 -0.11
C ALA A 302 6.12 29.54 -0.56
N ALA A 303 5.78 30.39 0.40
CA ALA A 303 5.23 31.72 0.16
C ALA A 303 5.73 32.74 1.20
N GLY A 304 5.41 34.02 0.97
CA GLY A 304 5.72 35.12 1.89
C GLY A 304 6.86 36.01 1.41
N ASN A 305 7.37 36.86 2.30
CA ASN A 305 8.48 37.77 2.03
C ASN A 305 9.77 37.38 2.78
N GLY A 306 9.76 36.22 3.44
CA GLY A 306 10.89 35.71 4.19
C GLY A 306 11.72 34.65 3.49
N ASN A 307 12.80 34.23 4.16
CA ASN A 307 13.70 33.19 3.67
C ASN A 307 13.70 31.96 4.58
N GLY A 308 13.98 30.80 3.98
CA GLY A 308 14.12 29.55 4.72
C GLY A 308 14.32 28.34 3.84
N THR A 309 14.21 27.16 4.43
CA THR A 309 14.33 25.87 3.75
C THR A 309 13.13 24.98 4.08
N ILE A 310 12.79 24.08 3.16
CA ILE A 310 11.81 23.01 3.36
C ILE A 310 12.47 21.70 2.99
N VAL A 311 12.36 20.71 3.88
CA VAL A 311 12.91 19.36 3.70
C VAL A 311 11.87 18.34 4.15
N SER A 312 11.74 17.25 3.40
CA SER A 312 10.94 16.08 3.78
C SER A 312 11.82 14.99 4.40
N ASP A 313 11.28 14.22 5.34
CA ASP A 313 11.92 13.01 5.88
C ASP A 313 11.93 11.84 4.87
N VAL A 314 10.94 11.79 3.97
CA VAL A 314 10.83 10.81 2.89
C VAL A 314 10.61 11.49 1.53
N GLY A 315 11.04 10.84 0.45
CA GLY A 315 11.00 11.42 -0.90
C GLY A 315 12.08 12.48 -1.12
N ASP A 316 11.95 13.23 -2.21
CA ASP A 316 13.00 14.12 -2.73
C ASP A 316 12.68 15.62 -2.57
N ILE A 317 11.74 15.97 -1.69
CA ILE A 317 11.40 17.38 -1.41
C ILE A 317 12.51 17.98 -0.53
N SER A 318 13.35 18.80 -1.15
CA SER A 318 14.35 19.62 -0.45
C SER A 318 14.67 20.87 -1.27
N TYR A 319 14.45 22.06 -0.73
CA TYR A 319 14.80 23.33 -1.38
C TYR A 319 14.87 24.51 -0.41
N SER A 320 15.56 25.57 -0.83
CA SER A 320 15.55 26.88 -0.17
C SER A 320 14.56 27.83 -0.84
N TYR A 321 13.99 28.75 -0.07
CA TYR A 321 13.10 29.81 -0.55
C TYR A 321 13.70 31.17 -0.19
N PRO A 322 13.69 32.17 -1.11
CA PRO A 322 13.08 32.15 -2.45
C PRO A 322 14.00 31.64 -3.58
N ALA A 323 15.25 31.25 -3.27
CA ALA A 323 16.25 30.91 -4.29
C ALA A 323 15.93 29.63 -5.10
N GLY A 324 15.18 28.69 -4.52
CA GLY A 324 14.72 27.46 -5.17
C GLY A 324 13.28 27.54 -5.69
N SER A 325 12.93 26.62 -6.59
CA SER A 325 11.57 26.49 -7.13
C SER A 325 10.58 26.07 -6.04
N SER A 326 9.54 26.87 -5.78
CA SER A 326 8.39 26.45 -4.97
C SER A 326 7.55 25.40 -5.71
N GLY A 327 6.85 24.54 -4.97
CA GLY A 327 5.94 23.54 -5.55
C GLY A 327 6.62 22.23 -5.91
N ILE A 328 7.76 21.93 -5.28
CA ILE A 328 8.42 20.62 -5.42
C ILE A 328 7.46 19.55 -4.92
N SER A 329 7.39 18.44 -5.67
CA SER A 329 6.51 17.34 -5.36
C SER A 329 7.24 16.02 -5.36
N SER A 330 6.70 15.06 -4.61
CA SER A 330 7.16 13.67 -4.60
C SER A 330 5.96 12.75 -4.59
N ALA A 331 6.03 11.67 -5.38
CA ALA A 331 5.03 10.60 -5.36
C ALA A 331 5.47 9.54 -4.34
N LEU A 332 4.58 9.21 -3.40
CA LEU A 332 4.84 8.25 -2.34
C LEU A 332 3.73 7.19 -2.32
N ASP A 333 4.08 5.98 -1.90
CA ASP A 333 3.14 4.88 -1.80
C ASP A 333 2.04 5.18 -0.75
N HIS A 334 0.82 4.71 -1.00
CA HIS A 334 -0.32 4.79 -0.09
C HIS A 334 0.10 4.25 1.29
N GLY A 335 -0.31 4.95 2.35
CA GLY A 335 -0.01 4.54 3.71
C GLY A 335 1.27 5.16 4.27
N THR A 336 2.16 5.69 3.42
CA THR A 336 3.44 6.25 3.84
C THR A 336 3.22 7.45 4.78
N PRO A 337 3.75 7.41 6.02
CA PRO A 337 3.81 8.59 6.87
C PRO A 337 4.86 9.58 6.33
N ILE A 338 4.59 10.87 6.43
CA ILE A 338 5.50 11.92 5.96
C ILE A 338 5.51 13.11 6.92
N THR A 339 6.70 13.67 7.13
CA THR A 339 6.93 14.90 7.89
C THR A 339 7.77 15.87 7.09
N LEU A 340 7.19 17.02 6.76
CA LEU A 340 7.88 18.16 6.16
C LEU A 340 8.34 19.11 7.27
N THR A 341 9.60 19.52 7.22
CA THR A 341 10.19 20.50 8.15
C THR A 341 10.54 21.76 7.40
N ALA A 342 9.98 22.90 7.82
CA ALA A 342 10.40 24.21 7.34
C ALA A 342 11.24 24.92 8.40
N THR A 343 12.41 25.42 8.01
CA THR A 343 13.32 26.16 8.89
C THR A 343 13.52 27.57 8.35
N ALA A 344 13.12 28.58 9.12
CA ALA A 344 13.29 29.98 8.77
C ALA A 344 14.75 30.41 9.02
N GLU A 345 15.30 31.24 8.12
CA GLU A 345 16.59 31.90 8.35
C GLU A 345 16.49 32.94 9.48
N SER A 346 17.64 33.44 9.96
CA SER A 346 17.67 34.49 10.99
C SER A 346 16.90 35.74 10.54
N GLY A 347 16.01 36.23 11.39
CA GLY A 347 15.17 37.38 11.08
C GLY A 347 13.84 37.06 10.41
N PHE A 348 13.53 35.78 10.21
CA PHE A 348 12.27 35.33 9.64
C PHE A 348 11.55 34.36 10.60
N THR A 349 10.25 34.19 10.37
CA THR A 349 9.43 33.15 11.00
C THR A 349 8.72 32.33 9.95
N VAL A 350 8.27 31.13 10.32
CA VAL A 350 7.56 30.22 9.43
C VAL A 350 6.29 29.67 10.07
N THR A 351 5.26 29.51 9.26
CA THR A 351 4.00 28.83 9.60
C THR A 351 3.57 27.91 8.47
N TRP A 352 2.77 26.90 8.78
CA TRP A 352 2.29 25.92 7.80
C TRP A 352 0.77 26.01 7.61
N SER A 353 0.31 25.69 6.40
CA SER A 353 -1.11 25.50 6.06
C SER A 353 -1.29 24.25 5.19
N GLY A 354 -2.49 23.65 5.26
CA GLY A 354 -2.83 22.41 4.52
C GLY A 354 -2.37 21.11 5.20
N CYS A 355 -1.82 21.19 6.40
CA CYS A 355 -1.30 20.05 7.16
C CYS A 355 -2.41 19.35 7.96
N ALA A 356 -2.25 18.05 8.19
CA ALA A 356 -3.09 17.35 9.16
C ALA A 356 -2.68 17.72 10.59
N GLU A 357 -1.36 17.75 10.85
CA GLU A 357 -0.80 18.17 12.13
C GLU A 357 0.37 19.14 11.93
N THR A 358 0.52 20.08 12.86
CA THR A 358 1.62 21.04 12.88
C THR A 358 2.28 21.08 14.25
N SER A 359 3.60 21.16 14.31
CA SER A 359 4.36 21.29 15.55
C SER A 359 5.61 22.16 15.39
N GLY A 360 6.38 22.35 16.46
CA GLY A 360 7.65 23.07 16.44
C GLY A 360 7.56 24.51 16.95
N THR A 361 8.48 25.35 16.48
CA THR A 361 8.61 26.77 16.84
C THR A 361 8.33 27.67 15.63
N THR A 362 8.29 28.98 15.86
CA THR A 362 8.18 29.97 14.78
C THR A 362 9.42 30.04 13.89
N THR A 363 10.54 29.40 14.25
CA THR A 363 11.77 29.34 13.44
C THR A 363 12.01 27.98 12.81
N ALA A 364 11.39 26.92 13.34
CA ALA A 364 11.44 25.57 12.78
C ALA A 364 10.09 24.87 13.05
N ALA A 365 9.26 24.76 12.01
CA ALA A 365 7.92 24.20 12.12
C ALA A 365 7.79 22.94 11.25
N THR A 366 7.03 21.96 11.74
CA THR A 366 6.76 20.72 11.00
C THR A 366 5.31 20.64 10.53
N CYS A 367 5.11 19.90 9.45
CA CYS A 367 3.82 19.58 8.84
C CYS A 367 3.80 18.08 8.57
N SER A 368 2.92 17.33 9.22
CA SER A 368 2.92 15.86 9.16
C SER A 368 1.59 15.27 8.73
N PHE A 369 1.67 14.09 8.11
CA PHE A 369 0.56 13.20 7.82
C PHE A 369 0.93 11.80 8.32
N ALA A 370 0.10 11.22 9.20
CA ALA A 370 0.35 9.89 9.74
C ALA A 370 0.21 8.78 8.68
N SER A 371 -0.51 9.06 7.59
CA SER A 371 -0.73 8.15 6.48
C SER A 371 -1.17 8.91 5.23
N LEU A 372 -0.69 8.50 4.06
CA LEU A 372 -1.04 9.11 2.78
C LEU A 372 -2.14 8.30 2.07
N ASP A 373 -3.33 8.90 1.95
CA ASP A 373 -4.54 8.30 1.36
C ASP A 373 -5.08 9.06 0.13
N SER A 374 -4.52 10.24 -0.13
CA SER A 374 -4.85 11.13 -1.23
C SER A 374 -3.65 12.02 -1.55
N ALA A 375 -3.65 12.67 -2.71
CA ALA A 375 -2.71 13.75 -2.96
C ALA A 375 -2.85 14.84 -1.90
N LYS A 376 -1.73 15.44 -1.47
CA LYS A 376 -1.68 16.52 -0.48
C LYS A 376 -0.92 17.71 -1.04
N THR A 377 -1.38 18.91 -0.69
CA THR A 377 -0.70 20.16 -1.03
C THR A 377 -0.62 21.01 0.22
N VAL A 378 0.58 21.42 0.59
CA VAL A 378 0.85 22.20 1.80
C VAL A 378 1.65 23.44 1.44
N THR A 379 1.54 24.48 2.25
CA THR A 379 2.28 25.73 2.03
C THR A 379 2.94 26.18 3.33
N ALA A 380 4.26 26.34 3.31
CA ALA A 380 5.00 27.05 4.35
C ALA A 380 5.05 28.54 4.00
N THR A 381 4.68 29.40 4.93
CA THR A 381 4.73 30.86 4.75
C THR A 381 5.84 31.43 5.61
N PHE A 382 6.88 31.94 4.97
CA PHE A 382 8.01 32.62 5.61
C PHE A 382 7.73 34.12 5.71
N THR A 383 7.80 34.68 6.90
CA THR A 383 7.48 36.09 7.17
C THR A 383 8.70 36.79 7.76
N LEU A 384 9.09 37.92 7.18
CA LEU A 384 10.13 38.79 7.71
C LEU A 384 9.70 39.41 9.04
N ASN A 385 10.54 39.27 10.06
CA ASN A 385 10.27 39.86 11.37
C ASN A 385 10.36 41.38 11.27
N GLN A 386 9.54 42.06 12.04
CA GLN A 386 9.53 43.52 12.12
C GLN A 386 9.67 43.97 13.56
N TYR A 387 10.35 45.09 13.76
CA TYR A 387 10.66 45.66 15.06
C TYR A 387 10.35 47.15 15.11
N THR A 388 10.10 47.64 16.31
CA THR A 388 9.95 49.07 16.60
C THR A 388 11.16 49.58 17.38
N VAL A 389 11.51 50.85 17.19
CA VAL A 389 12.45 51.58 18.04
C VAL A 389 11.69 52.63 18.84
N THR A 390 11.92 52.67 20.14
CA THR A 390 11.37 53.68 21.04
C THR A 390 12.49 54.64 21.45
N ALA A 391 12.31 55.93 21.19
CA ALA A 391 13.23 56.98 21.62
C ALA A 391 12.58 57.81 22.72
N ASN A 392 13.20 57.84 23.90
CA ASN A 392 12.77 58.66 25.03
C ASN A 392 13.63 59.92 25.12
N ALA A 393 13.09 60.97 25.74
CA ALA A 393 13.83 62.17 26.14
C ALA A 393 13.66 62.44 27.64
N ALA A 394 14.72 62.92 28.28
CA ALA A 394 14.75 63.22 29.71
C ALA A 394 15.70 64.39 30.02
N GLY A 395 15.70 64.87 31.26
CA GLY A 395 16.59 65.92 31.77
C GLY A 395 15.91 67.27 31.96
N ASN A 396 16.66 68.31 32.33
CA ASN A 396 16.16 69.66 32.58
C ASN A 396 16.28 70.59 31.36
N GLY A 397 17.04 70.20 30.32
CA GLY A 397 17.19 70.95 29.07
C GLY A 397 16.03 70.78 28.09
N SER A 398 16.20 71.31 26.89
CA SER A 398 15.23 71.21 25.79
C SER A 398 15.90 70.88 24.46
N GLY A 399 15.11 70.37 23.52
CA GLY A 399 15.61 69.98 22.22
C GLY A 399 14.61 69.20 21.36
N THR A 400 15.08 68.73 20.22
CA THR A 400 14.28 67.92 19.28
C THR A 400 14.90 66.55 19.10
N VAL A 401 14.07 65.54 18.87
CA VAL A 401 14.50 64.18 18.52
C VAL A 401 13.82 63.80 17.21
N ALA A 402 14.60 63.36 16.24
CA ALA A 402 14.10 62.86 14.96
C ALA A 402 14.86 61.62 14.51
N SER A 403 14.23 60.77 13.69
CA SER A 403 14.89 59.65 13.02
C SER A 403 14.96 59.87 11.51
N ASP A 404 15.97 59.26 10.89
CA ASP A 404 16.11 59.20 9.42
C ASP A 404 15.04 58.31 8.76
N THR A 405 14.63 57.24 9.43
CA THR A 405 13.57 56.31 9.04
C THR A 405 12.66 55.96 10.21
N GLY A 406 11.49 55.39 9.95
CA GLY A 406 10.55 54.98 11.00
C GLY A 406 9.72 56.11 11.61
N GLY A 407 9.95 57.37 11.20
CA GLY A 407 9.02 58.48 11.46
C GLY A 407 8.97 59.01 12.89
N ILE A 408 10.02 58.81 13.71
CA ILE A 408 10.12 59.45 15.02
C ILE A 408 10.42 60.94 14.81
N SER A 409 9.60 61.82 15.37
CA SER A 409 9.85 63.27 15.40
C SER A 409 9.07 63.89 16.56
N PHE A 410 9.76 64.51 17.51
CA PHE A 410 9.13 65.21 18.63
C PHE A 410 10.06 66.27 19.25
N THR A 411 9.49 67.17 20.06
CA THR A 411 10.21 68.23 20.78
C THR A 411 10.07 68.03 22.29
N TYR A 412 11.19 68.02 23.01
CA TYR A 412 11.24 67.93 24.47
C TYR A 412 11.40 69.32 25.08
N PRO A 413 10.67 69.68 26.17
CA PRO A 413 9.87 68.80 27.04
C PRO A 413 8.39 68.66 26.66
N ALA A 414 7.92 69.24 25.55
CA ALA A 414 6.51 69.13 25.14
C ALA A 414 6.07 67.67 24.98
N GLU A 415 6.95 66.81 24.48
CA GLU A 415 6.80 65.36 24.41
C GLU A 415 8.08 64.67 24.89
N SER A 416 7.94 63.54 25.59
CA SER A 416 9.07 62.82 26.19
C SER A 416 9.39 61.48 25.53
N SER A 417 8.65 61.07 24.51
CA SER A 417 8.89 59.79 23.83
C SER A 417 8.25 59.74 22.45
N GLY A 418 8.90 59.03 21.52
CA GLY A 418 8.34 58.65 20.22
C GLY A 418 8.66 57.19 19.89
N ILE A 419 7.77 56.54 19.11
CA ILE A 419 7.93 55.15 18.66
C ILE A 419 7.93 55.14 17.14
N SER A 420 8.83 54.37 16.54
CA SER A 420 8.89 54.21 15.09
C SER A 420 7.70 53.41 14.54
N SER A 421 7.41 53.57 13.26
CA SER A 421 6.69 52.53 12.50
C SER A 421 7.43 51.19 12.58
N LEU A 422 6.76 50.11 12.17
CA LEU A 422 7.42 48.81 12.00
C LEU A 422 8.54 48.91 10.96
N LEU A 423 9.72 48.42 11.33
CA LEU A 423 10.91 48.35 10.50
C LEU A 423 11.28 46.88 10.33
N ASP A 424 11.61 46.48 9.12
CA ASP A 424 12.01 45.10 8.81
C ASP A 424 13.31 44.72 9.54
N HIS A 425 13.43 43.46 9.96
CA HIS A 425 14.66 42.91 10.51
C HIS A 425 15.84 43.19 9.58
N GLY A 426 16.97 43.63 10.14
CA GLY A 426 18.14 44.02 9.36
C GLY A 426 18.15 45.48 8.90
N SER A 427 17.03 46.21 9.08
CA SER A 427 16.99 47.65 8.78
C SER A 427 17.95 48.42 9.69
N ALA A 428 18.55 49.47 9.14
CA ALA A 428 19.30 50.46 9.90
C ALA A 428 18.40 51.65 10.27
N ILE A 429 18.70 52.29 11.39
CA ILE A 429 18.03 53.53 11.83
C ILE A 429 19.03 54.41 12.58
N THR A 430 18.98 55.71 12.30
CA THR A 430 19.76 56.75 12.97
C THR A 430 18.82 57.79 13.58
N LEU A 431 18.90 57.94 14.88
CA LEU A 431 18.23 58.99 15.65
C LEU A 431 19.19 60.17 15.83
N THR A 432 18.69 61.37 15.63
CA THR A 432 19.40 62.63 15.89
C THR A 432 18.64 63.40 16.95
N ALA A 433 19.33 63.76 18.03
CA ALA A 433 18.83 64.70 19.02
C ALA A 433 19.59 66.01 18.88
N THR A 434 18.88 67.11 18.69
CA THR A 434 19.45 68.45 18.58
C THR A 434 19.00 69.26 19.78
N ALA A 435 19.94 69.66 20.63
CA ALA A 435 19.67 70.50 21.79
C ALA A 435 19.34 71.94 21.35
N GLU A 436 18.40 72.58 22.05
CA GLU A 436 18.18 74.01 21.89
C GLU A 436 19.32 74.82 22.53
N THR A 437 19.37 76.12 22.26
CA THR A 437 20.39 77.02 22.82
C THR A 437 20.43 76.92 24.36
N GLY A 438 21.63 76.77 24.91
CA GLY A 438 21.84 76.63 26.35
C GLY A 438 21.49 75.24 26.92
N SER A 439 21.38 74.23 26.05
CA SER A 439 21.29 72.83 26.43
C SER A 439 22.34 71.99 25.70
N THR A 440 22.74 70.89 26.33
CA THR A 440 23.52 69.81 25.72
C THR A 440 22.72 68.52 25.68
N VAL A 441 23.09 67.57 24.82
CA VAL A 441 22.42 66.28 24.69
C VAL A 441 23.39 65.13 24.59
N ALA A 442 23.04 64.01 25.24
CA ALA A 442 23.75 62.74 25.15
C ALA A 442 22.77 61.56 25.04
N TRP A 443 23.16 60.53 24.29
CA TRP A 443 22.36 59.32 24.11
C TRP A 443 22.81 58.18 25.02
N SER A 444 21.85 57.35 25.44
CA SER A 444 22.08 56.06 26.09
C SER A 444 21.23 54.96 25.45
N GLY A 445 21.69 53.71 25.52
CA GLY A 445 20.99 52.53 24.97
C GLY A 445 21.27 52.21 23.50
N CYS A 446 22.17 52.96 22.85
CA CYS A 446 22.47 52.84 21.43
C CYS A 446 23.71 51.96 21.17
N THR A 447 23.80 51.34 19.99
CA THR A 447 24.99 50.55 19.60
C THR A 447 26.17 51.45 19.26
N THR A 448 25.89 52.54 18.55
CA THR A 448 26.86 53.55 18.16
C THR A 448 26.29 54.93 18.47
N THR A 449 27.09 55.74 19.14
CA THR A 449 26.81 57.16 19.40
C THR A 449 27.78 58.03 18.62
N GLY A 450 27.32 59.18 18.13
CA GLY A 450 28.15 60.14 17.41
C GLY A 450 27.64 61.57 17.54
N GLY A 451 28.14 62.46 16.68
CA GLY A 451 27.73 63.87 16.65
C GLY A 451 28.47 64.75 17.65
N THR A 452 27.84 65.86 18.04
CA THR A 452 28.35 66.86 18.99
C THR A 452 27.48 66.89 20.25
N THR A 453 27.90 67.64 21.27
CA THR A 453 27.10 67.87 22.48
C THR A 453 25.81 68.66 22.23
N THR A 454 25.65 69.29 21.07
CA THR A 454 24.42 70.02 20.67
C THR A 454 23.63 69.31 19.58
N ALA A 455 24.21 68.31 18.92
CA ALA A 455 23.59 67.51 17.88
C ALA A 455 24.14 66.07 17.94
N ALA A 456 23.62 65.26 18.87
CA ALA A 456 24.09 63.91 19.12
C ALA A 456 23.30 62.88 18.31
N THR A 457 23.98 61.85 17.81
CA THR A 457 23.36 60.77 17.04
C THR A 457 23.43 59.43 17.77
N CYS A 458 22.42 58.58 17.52
CA CYS A 458 22.26 57.24 18.05
C CYS A 458 21.84 56.31 16.91
N SER A 459 22.66 55.32 16.56
CA SER A 459 22.42 54.46 15.39
C SER A 459 22.41 52.96 15.71
N PHE A 460 21.60 52.24 14.94
CA PHE A 460 21.63 50.78 14.82
C PHE A 460 21.87 50.43 13.35
N THR A 461 22.89 49.62 13.07
CA THR A 461 23.23 49.19 11.70
C THR A 461 22.38 48.03 11.19
N SER A 462 21.75 47.29 12.11
CA SER A 462 20.86 46.16 11.82
C SER A 462 19.96 45.92 13.04
N LEU A 463 18.64 45.94 12.85
CA LEU A 463 17.67 45.60 13.89
C LEU A 463 17.42 44.09 13.95
N ASP A 464 17.67 43.49 15.11
CA ASP A 464 17.43 42.07 15.42
C ASP A 464 16.31 41.86 16.46
N SER A 465 15.83 42.95 17.06
CA SER A 465 14.85 43.01 18.14
C SER A 465 14.35 44.45 18.30
N ALA A 466 13.24 44.64 19.02
CA ALA A 466 12.80 45.97 19.42
C ALA A 466 13.86 46.65 20.30
N LYS A 467 14.10 47.95 20.07
CA LYS A 467 15.11 48.74 20.80
C LYS A 467 14.46 49.90 21.54
N THR A 468 15.06 50.28 22.66
CA THR A 468 14.67 51.47 23.43
C THR A 468 15.92 52.26 23.77
N VAL A 469 15.89 53.57 23.52
CA VAL A 469 17.01 54.49 23.73
C VAL A 469 16.54 55.76 24.43
N THR A 470 17.45 56.52 25.06
CA THR A 470 17.10 57.77 25.76
C THR A 470 18.10 58.88 25.45
N ALA A 471 17.60 60.00 24.94
CA ALA A 471 18.32 61.26 24.83
C ALA A 471 18.16 62.05 26.13
N THR A 472 19.26 62.44 26.77
CA THR A 472 19.23 63.26 27.98
C THR A 472 19.66 64.68 27.62
N PHE A 473 18.75 65.64 27.75
CA PHE A 473 19.00 67.05 27.56
C PHE A 473 19.33 67.70 28.91
N THR A 474 20.50 68.33 29.00
CA THR A 474 20.97 68.97 30.24
C THR A 474 21.18 70.45 29.96
N LEU A 475 20.58 71.33 30.77
CA LEU A 475 20.86 72.77 30.65
C LEU A 475 22.35 73.04 30.89
N ASP A 476 22.90 73.96 30.10
CA ASP A 476 24.19 74.54 30.39
C ASP A 476 24.09 75.31 31.70
N THR A 477 25.16 75.32 32.48
CA THR A 477 25.21 76.01 33.77
C THR A 477 26.27 77.09 33.73
N TYR A 478 25.98 78.28 34.23
CA TYR A 478 26.91 79.40 34.25
C TYR A 478 27.05 80.00 35.66
N SER A 479 28.26 80.44 35.98
CA SER A 479 28.57 81.07 37.25
C SER A 479 28.13 82.55 37.28
N LEU A 480 27.51 82.97 38.37
CA LEU A 480 27.24 84.36 38.73
C LEU A 480 28.07 84.74 39.96
N SER A 481 28.90 85.77 39.82
CA SER A 481 29.79 86.25 40.90
C SER A 481 29.45 87.69 41.31
N ILE A 482 29.37 87.96 42.62
CA ILE A 482 29.11 89.30 43.18
C ILE A 482 30.40 89.94 43.71
N LEU A 483 30.67 91.17 43.27
CA LEU A 483 31.74 92.01 43.81
C LEU A 483 31.16 93.09 44.73
N LEU A 484 31.41 92.97 46.04
CA LEU A 484 31.02 93.97 47.03
C LEU A 484 32.06 95.10 47.14
N GLU A 485 31.61 96.35 47.00
CA GLU A 485 32.40 97.54 47.33
C GLU A 485 31.75 98.30 48.48
N GLY A 486 32.34 98.28 49.68
CA GLY A 486 31.78 98.93 50.87
C GLY A 486 31.18 97.93 51.87
N ASN A 487 30.30 98.40 52.77
CA ASN A 487 29.67 97.54 53.79
C ASN A 487 28.18 97.37 53.50
N GLY A 488 27.77 96.12 53.30
CA GLY A 488 26.41 95.69 52.98
C GLY A 488 26.43 94.21 52.56
N THR A 489 25.24 93.65 52.30
CA THR A 489 25.04 92.27 51.84
C THR A 489 24.24 92.25 50.54
N VAL A 490 24.42 91.18 49.76
CA VAL A 490 23.60 90.93 48.56
C VAL A 490 23.08 89.50 48.60
N THR A 491 21.77 89.31 48.50
CA THR A 491 21.13 87.99 48.43
C THR A 491 20.46 87.76 47.07
N SER A 492 20.26 86.51 46.64
CA SER A 492 19.55 86.18 45.40
C SER A 492 18.23 85.42 45.60
N ASP A 493 17.33 85.55 44.62
CA ASP A 493 16.19 84.65 44.36
C ASP A 493 16.19 84.22 42.87
N PRO A 494 16.35 82.94 42.52
CA PRO A 494 16.50 81.77 43.40
C PRO A 494 17.68 81.87 44.36
N THR A 495 17.55 81.23 45.53
CA THR A 495 18.57 81.26 46.57
C THR A 495 19.87 80.60 46.12
N GLY A 496 21.00 81.23 46.43
CA GLY A 496 22.34 80.68 46.21
C GLY A 496 23.46 81.70 46.44
N ILE A 497 23.18 82.99 46.25
CA ILE A 497 24.05 84.09 46.65
C ILE A 497 23.61 84.64 48.02
N ASP A 498 24.55 84.75 48.97
CA ASP A 498 24.44 85.51 50.22
C ASP A 498 25.79 86.20 50.48
N CYS A 499 26.03 87.22 49.66
CA CYS A 499 27.32 87.86 49.55
C CYS A 499 27.54 88.75 50.77
N GLY A 500 28.58 88.36 51.50
CA GLY A 500 28.79 88.58 52.93
C GLY A 500 29.59 87.39 53.47
N LEU A 501 29.25 86.18 52.98
CA LEU A 501 30.02 84.94 53.14
C LEU A 501 30.17 84.13 51.84
N ASP A 502 29.17 84.13 50.96
CA ASP A 502 29.20 83.39 49.68
C ASP A 502 28.73 84.29 48.52
N CYS A 503 29.64 84.55 47.59
CA CYS A 503 29.44 85.51 46.52
C CYS A 503 29.46 84.87 45.13
N ASP A 504 29.47 83.54 45.03
CA ASP A 504 29.59 82.80 43.77
C ASP A 504 28.60 81.64 43.74
N GLU A 505 27.74 81.58 42.72
CA GLU A 505 26.79 80.48 42.55
C GLU A 505 26.67 80.12 41.07
N THR A 506 26.35 78.86 40.79
CA THR A 506 26.05 78.39 39.43
C THR A 506 24.56 78.25 39.22
N TYR A 507 24.04 78.87 38.16
CA TYR A 507 22.64 78.76 37.77
C TYR A 507 22.52 78.08 36.40
N ASP A 508 21.40 77.37 36.19
CA ASP A 508 21.01 76.85 34.89
C ASP A 508 20.82 78.02 33.89
N TYR A 509 21.11 77.77 32.61
CA TYR A 509 20.94 78.74 31.54
C TYR A 509 19.52 79.33 31.53
N ASN A 510 19.43 80.63 31.27
CA ASN A 510 18.19 81.43 31.30
C ASN A 510 17.49 81.50 32.66
N THR A 511 18.14 81.10 33.75
CA THR A 511 17.60 81.39 35.09
C THR A 511 17.55 82.90 35.28
N GLU A 512 16.36 83.43 35.58
CA GLU A 512 16.18 84.81 36.01
C GLU A 512 16.52 84.90 37.50
N VAL A 513 17.54 85.67 37.84
CA VAL A 513 18.03 85.86 39.21
C VAL A 513 17.75 87.29 39.64
N THR A 514 17.03 87.44 40.74
CA THR A 514 16.79 88.73 41.40
C THR A 514 17.78 88.91 42.54
N LEU A 515 18.70 89.86 42.41
CA LEU A 515 19.64 90.27 43.45
C LEU A 515 19.05 91.39 44.30
N THR A 516 19.19 91.31 45.62
CA THR A 516 18.73 92.33 46.57
C THR A 516 19.90 92.83 47.41
N ALA A 517 20.21 94.11 47.33
CA ALA A 517 21.26 94.75 48.12
C ALA A 517 20.70 95.32 49.42
N THR A 518 21.22 94.87 50.56
CA THR A 518 20.87 95.40 51.88
C THR A 518 22.07 96.12 52.48
N ALA A 519 21.95 97.43 52.68
CA ALA A 519 23.01 98.23 53.29
C ALA A 519 23.08 98.01 54.80
N ASP A 520 24.29 97.87 55.36
CA ASP A 520 24.48 97.80 56.82
C ASP A 520 24.03 99.10 57.51
N ALA A 521 23.81 99.05 58.83
CA ALA A 521 23.22 100.13 59.63
C ALA A 521 23.88 101.53 59.56
N LYS A 522 25.02 101.68 58.86
CA LYS A 522 25.74 102.96 58.62
C LYS A 522 26.18 103.15 57.17
N SER A 523 25.61 102.40 56.24
CA SER A 523 25.95 102.42 54.84
C SER A 523 24.72 102.78 54.00
N THR A 524 24.91 103.25 52.77
CA THR A 524 23.82 103.44 51.81
C THR A 524 24.17 102.74 50.51
N PHE A 525 23.24 101.99 49.94
CA PHE A 525 23.41 101.42 48.62
C PHE A 525 23.47 102.55 47.58
N LYS A 526 24.45 102.51 46.68
CA LYS A 526 24.71 103.53 45.67
C LYS A 526 24.45 103.07 44.25
N GLY A 527 24.36 101.77 44.02
CA GLY A 527 24.00 101.21 42.75
C GLY A 527 24.78 99.97 42.36
N TRP A 528 24.30 99.37 41.28
CA TRP A 528 24.85 98.18 40.66
C TRP A 528 25.81 98.50 39.51
N SER A 529 26.73 97.58 39.22
CA SER A 529 27.63 97.62 38.07
C SER A 529 27.86 96.22 37.47
N GLY A 530 28.57 96.13 36.34
CA GLY A 530 28.83 94.85 35.67
C GLY A 530 27.62 94.38 34.85
N ALA A 531 27.16 93.14 35.08
CA ALA A 531 25.99 92.56 34.43
C ALA A 531 24.64 93.17 34.89
N CYS A 532 24.69 94.06 35.88
CA CYS A 532 23.56 94.82 36.38
C CYS A 532 23.85 96.34 36.35
N SER A 533 22.80 97.17 36.36
CA SER A 533 22.92 98.63 36.51
C SER A 533 21.71 99.24 37.22
N GLY A 534 21.86 100.47 37.72
CA GLY A 534 20.79 101.22 38.38
C GLY A 534 21.04 101.45 39.88
N THR A 535 20.15 102.19 40.54
CA THR A 535 20.25 102.58 41.95
C THR A 535 19.16 101.99 42.85
N GLU A 536 18.22 101.26 42.27
CA GLU A 536 17.22 100.50 43.02
C GLU A 536 17.90 99.37 43.79
N ASP A 537 17.39 99.04 44.98
CA ASP A 537 17.93 98.01 45.87
C ASP A 537 17.79 96.59 45.31
N THR A 538 16.98 96.39 44.28
CA THR A 538 16.85 95.13 43.55
C THR A 538 17.39 95.20 42.12
N CYS A 539 17.94 94.10 41.63
CA CYS A 539 18.32 93.94 40.23
C CYS A 539 17.95 92.56 39.68
N VAL A 540 17.29 92.52 38.53
CA VAL A 540 16.95 91.28 37.83
C VAL A 540 17.92 91.08 36.66
N ILE A 541 18.56 89.92 36.60
CA ILE A 541 19.44 89.50 35.50
C ILE A 541 19.04 88.12 35.01
N THR A 542 19.32 87.82 33.75
CA THR A 542 19.16 86.49 33.17
C THR A 542 20.54 85.87 33.00
N VAL A 543 20.75 84.68 33.57
CA VAL A 543 22.04 83.97 33.48
C VAL A 543 22.12 83.22 32.16
N ASP A 544 22.63 83.88 31.11
CA ASP A 544 22.81 83.33 29.77
C ASP A 544 24.29 83.06 29.39
N GLN A 545 25.20 83.52 30.25
CA GLN A 545 26.64 83.30 30.19
C GLN A 545 27.23 83.45 31.60
N ALA A 546 28.55 83.33 31.77
CA ALA A 546 29.18 83.68 33.05
C ALA A 546 29.05 85.21 33.29
N LEU A 547 28.51 85.61 34.44
CA LEU A 547 28.20 87.00 34.76
C LEU A 547 28.91 87.45 36.04
N SER A 548 29.28 88.73 36.09
CA SER A 548 29.80 89.38 37.29
C SER A 548 29.05 90.68 37.56
N VAL A 549 28.55 90.85 38.78
CA VAL A 549 27.77 92.02 39.22
C VAL A 549 28.47 92.71 40.37
N GLY A 550 28.69 94.02 40.26
CA GLY A 550 29.19 94.84 41.35
C GLY A 550 28.06 95.47 42.15
N ALA A 551 28.18 95.50 43.48
CA ALA A 551 27.25 96.18 44.38
C ALA A 551 28.01 97.18 45.26
N ARG A 552 27.72 98.46 45.08
CA ARG A 552 28.46 99.55 45.73
C ARG A 552 27.67 100.15 46.87
N PHE A 553 28.29 100.20 48.04
CA PHE A 553 27.78 100.79 49.27
C PHE A 553 28.74 101.88 49.75
N GLU A 554 28.22 103.04 50.13
CA GLU A 554 29.04 104.12 50.72
C GLU A 554 28.64 104.36 52.18
N SER A 555 29.65 104.53 53.03
CA SER A 555 29.46 104.87 54.43
C SER A 555 28.79 106.23 54.59
N SER A 556 27.73 106.29 55.39
CA SER A 556 26.93 107.49 55.67
C SER A 556 27.52 108.38 56.76
N PHE A 557 28.83 108.68 56.70
CA PHE A 557 29.43 109.66 57.62
C PHE A 557 29.37 111.09 57.03
N PRO A 558 28.69 112.05 57.68
CA PRO A 558 28.74 113.44 57.27
C PRO A 558 29.98 114.09 57.89
N TRP A 559 31.14 113.99 57.25
CA TRP A 559 32.20 114.96 57.51
C TRP A 559 32.60 115.65 56.22
N THR A 560 32.17 116.91 56.11
CA THR A 560 32.90 117.94 55.39
C THR A 560 34.30 118.03 56.01
N MET A 561 35.31 117.62 55.25
CA MET A 561 36.71 117.84 55.63
C MET A 561 37.01 119.34 55.50
N PHE A 562 36.96 120.08 56.61
CA PHE A 562 37.60 121.39 56.70
C PHE A 562 39.11 121.18 56.66
N LEU A 563 39.77 121.55 55.57
CA LEU A 563 41.19 121.85 55.58
C LEU A 563 41.39 123.12 56.43
N PRO A 564 42.10 123.10 57.58
CA PRO A 564 42.53 124.33 58.20
C PRO A 564 43.66 124.93 57.35
N ALA A 565 43.32 125.93 56.53
CA ALA A 565 44.30 126.83 55.95
C ALA A 565 44.91 127.68 57.08
N ILE A 566 46.18 127.44 57.42
CA ILE A 566 46.96 128.37 58.26
C ILE A 566 47.34 129.56 57.37
N MET A 567 46.53 130.62 57.42
CA MET A 567 46.94 131.94 56.94
C MET A 567 47.61 132.68 58.10
N ASN A 568 48.94 132.84 58.05
CA ASN A 568 49.64 133.78 58.91
C ASN A 568 49.34 135.21 58.41
N ASN A 569 48.58 135.96 59.21
CA ASN A 569 48.23 137.34 58.90
C ASN A 569 48.51 138.22 60.13
N GLY A 570 49.64 138.94 60.12
CA GLY A 570 49.67 140.27 60.76
C GLY A 570 50.92 140.70 61.55
N LYS A 571 51.80 141.45 60.85
CA LYS A 571 52.33 142.79 61.19
C LYS A 571 53.14 143.02 62.50
N LYS A 572 54.47 143.05 62.38
CA LYS A 572 55.32 144.26 62.31
C LYS A 572 56.76 143.87 62.02
#